data_AF-A0A7T1MAV6-F1
#
_entry.id   AF-A0A7T1MAV6-F1
#
_cell.length_a   1.000
_cell.length_b   1.000
_cell.length_c   1.000
_cell.angle_alpha   90.00
_cell.angle_beta   90.00
_cell.angle_gamma   90.00
#
_symmetry.space_group_name_H-M   'P 1'
#
loop_
_entity.id
_entity.type
_entity.pdbx_description
1 polymer ?
#
loop_
_entity_poly.entity_id
_entity_poly.type
_entity_poly.pdbx_seq_one_letter_code
_entity_poly.pdbx_strand_id
1 'polypeptide(L)' 'MCPTTIWFGPKAPAGREANWVQTMPGRGYNVILRLYGPLEPWFNQTWQPGDLEAQT' A
#
# COMPACT_ATOMS: atom_id res chain seq x y z
N MET A 1 -13.83 -0.18 11.45
CA MET A 1 -13.29 0.16 10.11
C MET A 1 -12.36 -0.98 9.73
N CYS A 2 -12.63 -1.72 8.64
CA CYS A 2 -11.71 -2.76 8.19
C CYS A 2 -10.53 -2.09 7.49
N PRO A 3 -9.27 -2.34 7.90
CA PRO A 3 -8.12 -1.78 7.22
C PRO A 3 -8.00 -2.41 5.82
N THR A 4 -7.74 -1.58 4.81
CA THR A 4 -7.42 -2.05 3.47
C THR A 4 -5.92 -2.34 3.39
N THR A 5 -5.55 -3.56 3.03
CA THR A 5 -4.16 -3.96 2.81
C THR A 5 -3.89 -4.10 1.33
N ILE A 6 -2.80 -3.48 0.85
CA ILE A 6 -2.32 -3.60 -0.53
C ILE A 6 -1.05 -4.45 -0.53
N TRP A 7 -1.03 -5.47 -1.39
CA TRP A 7 0.10 -6.38 -1.54
C TRP A 7 0.97 -5.96 -2.71
N PHE A 8 2.29 -6.05 -2.57
CA PHE A 8 3.25 -5.76 -3.64
C PHE A 8 4.10 -7.00 -3.89
N GLY A 9 4.29 -7.39 -5.15
CA GLY A 9 5.12 -8.54 -5.49
C GLY A 9 5.02 -8.95 -6.96
N PRO A 10 5.88 -9.84 -7.47
CA PRO A 10 5.84 -10.28 -8.86
C PRO A 10 4.67 -11.22 -9.16
N LYS A 11 4.07 -11.81 -8.13
CA LYS A 11 2.87 -12.65 -8.21
C LYS A 11 1.90 -12.25 -7.10
N ALA A 12 0.60 -12.38 -7.36
CA ALA A 12 -0.43 -12.16 -6.36
C ALA A 12 -0.36 -13.23 -5.27
N PRO A 13 -0.43 -12.86 -3.98
CA PRO A 13 -0.67 -13.81 -2.91
C PRO A 13 -2.06 -14.44 -3.06
N ALA A 14 -2.21 -15.71 -2.67
CA ALA A 14 -3.47 -16.44 -2.82
C ALA A 14 -4.63 -15.74 -2.09
N GLY A 15 -5.76 -15.55 -2.78
CA GLY A 15 -6.97 -14.94 -2.24
C GLY A 15 -6.90 -13.42 -2.05
N ARG A 16 -5.84 -12.77 -2.55
CA ARG A 16 -5.59 -11.32 -2.47
C ARG A 16 -5.41 -10.68 -3.84
N GLU A 17 -5.85 -11.37 -4.89
CA GLU A 17 -5.70 -10.97 -6.30
C GLU A 17 -6.33 -9.60 -6.59
N ALA A 18 -7.39 -9.25 -5.85
CA ALA A 18 -8.08 -7.97 -5.99
C ALA A 18 -7.32 -6.77 -5.40
N ASN A 19 -6.40 -6.99 -4.45
CA ASN A 19 -5.71 -5.92 -3.71
C ASN A 19 -4.18 -6.06 -3.83
N TRP A 20 -3.70 -6.38 -5.03
CA TRP A 20 -2.28 -6.60 -5.30
C TRP A 20 -1.78 -5.74 -6.47
N VAL A 21 -0.54 -5.27 -6.36
CA VAL A 21 0.18 -4.54 -7.38
C VAL A 21 1.39 -5.35 -7.82
N GLN A 22 1.46 -5.64 -9.12
CA GLN A 22 2.57 -6.36 -9.71
C GLN A 22 3.86 -5.55 -9.68
N THR A 23 4.94 -6.15 -9.20
CA THR A 23 6.30 -5.60 -9.27
C THR A 23 7.19 -6.42 -10.21
N MET A 24 8.32 -5.84 -10.65
CA MET A 24 9.24 -6.48 -11.59
C MET A 24 10.45 -7.07 -10.85
N PRO A 25 10.74 -8.38 -10.99
CA PRO A 25 11.93 -8.99 -10.40
C PRO A 25 13.22 -8.27 -10.85
N GLY A 26 14.12 -8.01 -9.90
CA GLY A 26 15.41 -7.38 -10.17
C GLY A 26 15.34 -5.88 -10.49
N ARG A 27 14.18 -5.22 -10.34
CA ARG A 27 14.04 -3.77 -10.49
C ARG A 27 13.45 -3.15 -9.22
N GLY A 28 14.00 -2.00 -8.84
CA GLY A 28 13.42 -1.16 -7.78
C GLY A 28 12.12 -0.50 -8.22
N TYR A 29 11.29 -0.13 -7.25
CA TYR A 29 10.06 0.63 -7.45
C TYR A 29 9.86 1.61 -6.29
N ASN A 30 9.01 2.61 -6.51
CA ASN A 30 8.58 3.59 -5.51
C ASN A 30 7.07 3.54 -5.34
N VAL A 31 6.60 3.87 -4.14
CA VAL A 31 5.16 3.93 -3.82
C VAL A 31 4.77 5.37 -3.54
N ILE A 32 3.66 5.82 -4.14
CA ILE A 32 3.11 7.16 -3.92
C ILE A 32 1.66 6.98 -3.46
N LEU A 33 1.35 7.47 -2.27
CA LEU A 33 -0.03 7.58 -1.78
C LEU A 33 -0.63 8.90 -2.29
N ARG A 34 -1.76 8.83 -2.98
CA ARG A 34 -2.52 9.99 -3.42
C ARG A 34 -3.88 10.02 -2.72
N LEU A 35 -4.13 11.07 -1.94
CA LEU A 35 -5.39 11.31 -1.27
C LEU A 35 -6.19 12.36 -2.06
N TYR A 36 -7.48 12.12 -2.24
CA TYR A 36 -8.40 13.06 -2.88
C TYR A 36 -9.33 13.64 -1.82
N GLY A 37 -9.19 14.93 -1.53
CA GLY A 37 -9.90 15.59 -0.43
C GLY A 37 -9.52 15.04 0.95
N PRO A 38 -8.22 15.07 1.34
CA PRO A 38 -7.80 14.59 2.65
C PRO A 38 -8.45 15.39 3.79
N LEU A 39 -8.71 14.72 4.90
CA LEU A 39 -9.28 15.33 6.12
C LEU A 39 -8.18 15.94 6.99
N GLU A 40 -8.60 16.74 7.97
CA GLU A 40 -7.72 17.42 8.95
C GLU A 40 -6.64 16.53 9.60
N PRO A 41 -6.89 15.24 9.93
CA PRO A 41 -5.86 14.35 10.48
C PRO A 41 -4.62 14.15 9.60
N TRP A 42 -4.76 14.27 8.27
CA TRP A 42 -3.64 14.21 7.35
C TRP A 42 -2.75 15.46 7.48
N PHE A 43 -3.37 16.65 7.55
CA PHE A 43 -2.65 17.92 7.66
C PHE A 43 -2.02 18.10 9.03
N ASN A 44 -2.72 17.69 10.09
CA ASN A 44 -2.23 17.73 11.46
C ASN A 44 -1.27 16.58 11.78
N GLN A 45 -1.00 15.68 10.81
CA GLN A 45 -0.11 14.52 10.95
C GLN A 45 -0.49 13.58 12.10
N THR A 46 -1.77 13.58 12.50
CA THR A 46 -2.28 12.67 13.54
C THR A 46 -2.64 11.30 12.97
N TRP A 47 -2.69 11.18 11.64
CA TRP A 47 -2.81 9.92 10.94
C TRP A 47 -1.90 9.87 9.70
N GLN A 48 -1.26 8.72 9.49
CA GLN A 48 -0.47 8.39 8.31
C GLN A 48 -0.64 6.89 7.99
N PRO A 49 -0.45 6.46 6.74
CA PRO A 49 -0.33 5.03 6.42
C PRO A 49 0.85 4.40 7.17
N GLY A 50 0.75 3.10 7.46
CA GLY A 50 1.89 2.33 7.97
C GLY A 50 3.00 2.19 6.94
N ASP A 51 4.18 1.78 7.41
CA ASP A 51 5.33 1.50 6.57
C ASP A 51 5.09 0.26 5.67
N LEU A 52 5.90 0.12 4.63
CA LEU A 52 5.93 -1.11 3.83
C LEU A 52 6.57 -2.23 4.64
N GLU A 53 5.82 -3.30 4.85
CA GLU A 53 6.27 -4.50 5.53
C GLU A 53 6.65 -5.59 4.53
N ALA A 54 7.73 -6.33 4.82
CA ALA A 54 8.10 -7.50 4.04
C ALA A 54 7.04 -8.60 4.22
N GLN A 55 6.66 -9.27 3.14
CA GLN A 55 5.84 -10.49 3.23
C GLN A 55 6.67 -11.58 3.91
N THR A 56 6.29 -11.93 5.13
CA THR A 56 6.79 -13.11 5.85
C THR A 56 6.01 -14.37 5.50
#